data_AF-A0A7X6SB63-F1
#
_entry.id   AF-A0A7X6SB63-F1
#
_cell.length_a   1.000
_cell.length_b   1.000
_cell.length_c   1.000
_cell.angle_alpha   90.00
_cell.angle_beta   90.00
_cell.angle_gamma   90.00
#
_symmetry.space_group_name_H-M   'P 1'
#
loop_
_entity.id
_entity.type
_entity.pdbx_description
1 polymer ?
#
loop_
_entity_poly.entity_id
_entity_poly.type
_entity_poly.pdbx_seq_one_letter_code
_entity_poly.pdbx_strand_id
1 'polypeptide(L)'
;MEGIQKVDLTKIKPYGDTLNDGMVQMSFTLPIPYGDEASEAAKQLVSKMGFENPAVVFSKDLGVGYTYFIMYGKCTHTVDYTSIQVPKADIEFMQREEVEEYIKENIKRDVVIVGACTGTDAHTVGIDAIMNMKGFDGNYGLERYKGIEAINMGSQVPNEELIAKAIEVKADVILVSQVVTQKNIHIANLTQLVEMVEAEGLRDKLILVCGGPRISHELAQELGYDAG
;
A
#
# COMPACT_ATOMS: atom_id res chain seq x y z
N MET A 1 -11.92 38.37 -14.34
CA MET A 1 -11.36 37.37 -15.28
C MET A 1 -12.54 36.70 -15.98
N GLU A 2 -13.16 37.39 -16.93
CA GLU A 2 -14.18 36.82 -17.82
C GLU A 2 -13.44 36.15 -18.99
N GLY A 3 -13.53 34.83 -19.12
CA GLY A 3 -12.89 34.09 -20.21
C GLY A 3 -12.29 32.72 -19.86
N ILE A 4 -12.27 32.31 -18.59
CA ILE A 4 -11.83 30.95 -18.24
C ILE A 4 -12.98 29.99 -18.58
N GLN A 5 -12.83 29.20 -19.65
CA GLN A 5 -13.75 28.11 -19.96
C GLN A 5 -13.89 27.21 -18.72
N LYS A 6 -15.13 26.97 -18.30
CA LYS A 6 -15.43 26.19 -17.11
C LYS A 6 -15.08 24.72 -17.40
N VAL A 7 -14.21 24.14 -16.59
CA VAL A 7 -13.78 22.74 -16.72
C VAL A 7 -14.97 21.81 -16.44
N ASP A 8 -15.20 20.83 -17.32
CA ASP A 8 -16.16 19.75 -17.10
C ASP A 8 -15.48 18.65 -16.27
N LEU A 9 -15.82 18.59 -14.97
CA LEU A 9 -15.25 17.63 -14.02
C LEU A 9 -15.64 16.18 -14.32
N THR A 10 -16.67 15.94 -15.13
CA THR A 10 -17.08 14.58 -15.52
C THR A 10 -16.26 14.03 -16.70
N LYS A 11 -15.49 14.89 -17.38
CA LYS A 11 -14.72 14.56 -18.58
C LYS A 11 -13.33 15.17 -18.55
N ILE A 12 -12.60 14.94 -17.47
CA ILE A 12 -11.24 15.43 -17.30
C ILE A 12 -10.30 14.78 -18.33
N LYS A 13 -9.48 15.60 -18.98
CA LYS A 13 -8.42 15.20 -19.91
C LYS A 13 -7.08 15.88 -19.57
N PRO A 14 -5.96 15.29 -20.02
CA PRO A 14 -4.67 15.98 -20.01
C PRO A 14 -4.70 17.32 -20.75
N TYR A 15 -3.86 18.25 -20.30
CA TYR A 15 -3.69 19.59 -20.85
C TYR A 15 -2.27 19.72 -21.43
N GLY A 16 -2.15 20.16 -22.67
CA GLY A 16 -0.89 20.65 -23.25
C GLY A 16 -0.86 22.17 -23.35
N ASP A 17 -1.64 22.70 -24.29
CA ASP A 17 -1.67 24.12 -24.67
C ASP A 17 -3.08 24.74 -24.60
N THR A 18 -4.13 23.94 -24.80
CA THR A 18 -5.53 24.40 -24.74
C THR A 18 -6.39 23.49 -23.87
N LEU A 19 -7.43 24.06 -23.26
CA LEU A 19 -8.30 23.32 -22.34
C LEU A 19 -8.92 22.11 -23.08
N ASN A 20 -8.75 20.92 -22.49
CA ASN A 20 -9.22 19.64 -23.03
C ASN A 20 -8.60 19.20 -24.37
N ASP A 21 -7.40 19.68 -24.72
CA ASP A 21 -6.71 19.20 -25.92
C ASP A 21 -6.25 17.75 -25.85
N GLY A 22 -6.10 17.19 -24.64
CA GLY A 22 -5.69 15.82 -24.40
C GLY A 22 -4.21 15.56 -24.68
N MET A 23 -3.39 16.59 -24.89
CA MET A 23 -1.99 16.40 -25.26
C MET A 23 -1.17 15.83 -24.10
N VAL A 24 -0.39 14.79 -24.38
CA VAL A 24 0.46 14.11 -23.41
C VAL A 24 1.82 13.85 -24.03
N GLN A 25 2.87 14.15 -23.27
CA GLN A 25 4.21 13.63 -23.52
C GLN A 25 4.38 12.32 -22.77
N MET A 26 4.87 11.29 -23.45
CA MET A 26 5.21 10.01 -22.85
C MET A 26 6.63 9.60 -23.26
N SER A 27 7.30 8.87 -22.38
CA SER A 27 8.58 8.26 -22.71
C SER A 27 8.62 6.82 -22.24
N PHE A 28 9.25 5.97 -23.05
CA PHE A 28 9.38 4.55 -22.78
C PHE A 28 10.50 3.96 -23.64
N THR A 29 10.89 2.72 -23.33
CA THR A 29 11.91 1.96 -24.06
C THR A 29 11.28 0.70 -24.62
N LEU A 30 11.60 0.37 -25.87
CA LEU A 30 11.26 -0.92 -26.47
C LEU A 30 12.53 -1.77 -26.63
N PRO A 31 12.49 -3.09 -26.34
CA PRO A 31 13.61 -4.00 -26.49
C PRO A 31 13.79 -4.41 -27.97
N ILE A 32 13.94 -3.42 -28.85
CA ILE A 32 14.12 -3.58 -30.29
C ILE A 32 15.24 -2.68 -30.81
N PRO A 33 15.94 -3.09 -31.89
CA PRO A 33 17.01 -2.30 -32.49
C PRO A 33 16.54 -0.92 -32.94
N TYR A 34 17.45 0.06 -32.87
CA TYR A 34 17.17 1.42 -33.34
C TYR A 34 16.97 1.45 -34.86
N GLY A 35 15.88 2.08 -35.32
CA GLY A 35 15.55 2.19 -36.73
C GLY A 35 14.13 2.71 -36.98
N ASP A 36 13.75 2.76 -38.25
CA ASP A 36 12.44 3.23 -38.70
C ASP A 36 11.33 2.28 -38.23
N GLU A 37 11.58 0.96 -38.25
CA GLU A 37 10.68 -0.06 -37.73
C GLU A 37 10.41 0.13 -36.25
N ALA A 38 11.41 0.61 -35.49
CA ALA A 38 11.27 0.85 -34.07
C ALA A 38 10.36 2.05 -33.79
N SER A 39 10.51 3.12 -34.58
CA SER A 39 9.65 4.30 -34.51
C SER A 39 8.20 3.99 -34.89
N GLU A 40 8.00 3.14 -35.90
CA GLU A 40 6.67 2.71 -36.32
C GLU A 40 6.02 1.80 -35.28
N ALA A 41 6.76 0.85 -34.71
CA ALA A 41 6.29 0.00 -33.62
C ALA A 41 5.83 0.84 -32.41
N ALA A 42 6.61 1.87 -32.05
CA ALA A 42 6.27 2.79 -30.97
C ALA A 42 4.96 3.56 -31.24
N LYS A 43 4.75 4.08 -32.46
CA LYS A 43 3.50 4.75 -32.86
C LYS A 43 2.29 3.83 -32.78
N GLN A 44 2.42 2.59 -33.27
CA GLN A 44 1.32 1.62 -33.24
C GLN A 44 0.97 1.22 -31.80
N LEU A 45 1.98 1.04 -30.95
CA LEU A 45 1.76 0.76 -29.53
C LEU A 45 1.00 1.90 -28.84
N VAL A 46 1.45 3.14 -29.03
CA VAL A 46 0.82 4.32 -28.43
C VAL A 46 -0.60 4.53 -28.97
N SER A 47 -0.84 4.24 -30.25
CA SER A 47 -2.19 4.24 -30.81
C SER A 47 -3.11 3.25 -30.09
N LYS A 48 -2.62 2.03 -29.83
CA LYS A 48 -3.37 1.00 -29.09
C LYS A 48 -3.59 1.35 -27.61
N MET A 49 -2.78 2.23 -27.04
CA MET A 49 -2.96 2.78 -25.70
C MET A 49 -4.04 3.88 -25.63
N GLY A 50 -4.70 4.19 -26.76
CA GLY A 50 -5.80 5.17 -26.81
C GLY A 50 -5.36 6.60 -27.11
N PHE A 51 -4.19 6.78 -27.71
CA PHE A 51 -3.71 8.09 -28.16
C PHE A 51 -3.91 8.28 -29.67
N GLU A 52 -4.48 9.42 -30.05
CA GLU A 52 -4.57 9.87 -31.43
C GLU A 52 -3.32 10.63 -31.85
N ASN A 53 -2.98 10.54 -33.14
CA ASN A 53 -1.85 11.23 -33.78
C ASN A 53 -0.52 11.10 -33.01
N PRO A 54 -0.08 9.88 -32.64
CA PRO A 54 1.18 9.73 -31.93
C PRO A 54 2.37 10.11 -32.82
N ALA A 55 3.24 10.95 -32.28
CA ALA A 55 4.44 11.43 -32.94
C ALA A 55 5.67 11.10 -32.10
N VAL A 56 6.67 10.46 -32.70
CA VAL A 56 8.00 10.29 -32.11
C VAL A 56 8.73 11.62 -32.27
N VAL A 57 9.08 12.26 -31.16
CA VAL A 57 9.86 13.51 -31.17
C VAL A 57 11.34 13.26 -30.89
N PHE A 58 11.65 12.15 -30.23
CA PHE A 58 13.02 11.73 -29.97
C PHE A 58 13.09 10.21 -29.90
N SER A 59 14.15 9.65 -30.48
CA SER A 59 14.50 8.24 -30.36
C SER A 59 16.00 8.11 -30.17
N LYS A 60 16.45 7.17 -29.33
CA LYS A 60 17.87 6.93 -29.07
C LYS A 60 18.15 5.45 -28.83
N ASP A 61 19.19 4.94 -29.48
CA ASP A 61 19.76 3.62 -29.21
C ASP A 61 20.44 3.61 -27.82
N LEU A 62 20.12 2.59 -27.03
CA LEU A 62 20.72 2.34 -25.73
C LEU A 62 21.95 1.42 -25.80
N GLY A 63 22.33 0.93 -26.98
CA GLY A 63 23.55 0.14 -27.21
C GLY A 63 23.44 -1.33 -26.79
N VAL A 64 22.24 -1.77 -26.37
CA VAL A 64 21.95 -3.15 -25.94
C VAL A 64 20.85 -3.81 -26.78
N GLY A 65 20.59 -3.26 -27.98
CA GLY A 65 19.48 -3.67 -28.85
C GLY A 65 18.12 -3.14 -28.40
N TYR A 66 18.12 -2.02 -27.66
CA TYR A 66 16.94 -1.37 -27.08
C TYR A 66 16.89 0.07 -27.57
N THR A 67 15.68 0.57 -27.80
CA THR A 67 15.45 1.93 -28.26
C THR A 67 14.58 2.69 -27.27
N TYR A 68 15.08 3.84 -26.81
CA TYR A 68 14.32 4.78 -25.99
C TYR A 68 13.58 5.78 -26.88
N PHE A 69 12.36 6.15 -26.49
CA PHE A 69 11.50 7.07 -27.21
C PHE A 69 10.96 8.17 -26.29
N ILE A 70 10.81 9.37 -26.85
CA ILE A 70 9.93 10.41 -26.33
C ILE A 70 8.90 10.67 -27.43
N MET A 71 7.63 10.63 -27.04
CA MET A 71 6.50 10.75 -27.95
C MET A 71 5.47 11.75 -27.41
N TYR A 72 4.76 12.38 -28.34
CA TYR A 72 3.54 13.13 -28.04
C TYR A 72 2.34 12.44 -28.66
N GLY A 73 1.20 12.50 -28.00
CA GLY A 73 -0.06 12.01 -28.54
C GLY A 73 -1.24 12.64 -27.83
N LYS A 74 -2.41 12.57 -28.45
CA LYS A 74 -3.66 13.10 -27.90
C LYS A 74 -4.46 12.00 -27.22
N CYS A 75 -4.56 12.04 -25.89
CA CYS A 75 -5.35 11.11 -25.10
C CYS A 75 -6.85 11.23 -25.42
N THR A 76 -7.44 10.13 -25.89
CA THR A 76 -8.87 10.08 -26.20
C THR A 76 -9.73 9.86 -24.96
N HIS A 77 -9.18 9.21 -23.94
CA HIS A 77 -9.87 8.87 -22.71
C HIS A 77 -10.13 10.08 -21.81
N THR A 78 -11.21 9.98 -21.04
CA THR A 78 -11.61 10.95 -20.02
C THR A 78 -11.81 10.23 -18.70
N VAL A 79 -11.63 10.96 -17.61
CA VAL A 79 -11.99 10.48 -16.26
C VAL A 79 -13.09 11.36 -15.70
N ASP A 80 -14.11 10.73 -15.11
CA ASP A 80 -15.09 11.44 -14.29
C ASP A 80 -14.52 11.61 -12.88
N TYR A 81 -14.07 12.84 -12.60
CA TYR A 81 -13.51 13.19 -11.29
C TYR A 81 -14.55 13.11 -10.18
N THR A 82 -15.83 13.35 -10.50
CA THR A 82 -16.91 13.39 -9.51
C THR A 82 -17.31 12.00 -9.01
N SER A 83 -17.04 10.95 -9.79
CA SER A 83 -17.28 9.57 -9.40
C SER A 83 -16.12 8.93 -8.62
N ILE A 84 -14.97 9.60 -8.51
CA ILE A 84 -13.81 9.04 -7.82
C ILE A 84 -14.10 9.02 -6.31
N GLN A 85 -14.34 7.81 -5.79
CA GLN A 85 -14.35 7.57 -4.36
C GLN A 85 -12.92 7.28 -3.94
N VAL A 86 -12.23 8.31 -3.46
CA VAL A 86 -11.03 8.10 -2.64
C VAL A 86 -11.52 7.75 -1.25
N PRO A 87 -11.13 6.61 -0.66
CA PRO A 87 -11.33 6.37 0.77
C PRO A 87 -10.61 7.47 1.53
N LYS A 88 -11.33 8.57 1.82
CA LYS A 88 -10.94 9.52 2.84
C LYS A 88 -11.29 8.84 4.14
N ALA A 89 -10.46 7.89 4.54
CA ALA A 89 -10.46 7.51 5.93
C ALA A 89 -10.02 8.79 6.65
N ASP A 90 -10.99 9.53 7.21
CA ASP A 90 -10.74 10.57 8.22
C ASP A 90 -10.23 9.82 9.46
N ILE A 91 -9.01 9.29 9.34
CA ILE A 91 -8.28 8.67 10.43
C ILE A 91 -7.75 9.84 11.22
N GLU A 92 -8.39 10.09 12.36
CA GLU A 92 -7.86 11.03 13.32
C GLU A 92 -6.57 10.44 13.88
N PHE A 93 -5.43 11.03 13.52
CA PHE A 93 -4.13 10.60 13.99
C PHE A 93 -3.90 11.18 15.39
N MET A 94 -3.88 10.30 16.40
CA MET A 94 -3.45 10.66 17.73
C MET A 94 -1.92 10.68 17.81
N GLN A 95 -1.38 11.74 18.39
CA GLN A 95 0.01 11.79 18.83
C GLN A 95 0.22 10.87 20.03
N ARG A 96 1.49 10.55 20.33
CA ARG A 96 1.84 9.64 21.43
C ARG A 96 1.21 10.06 22.75
N GLU A 97 1.29 11.34 23.10
CA GLU A 97 0.72 11.88 24.34
C GLU A 97 -0.80 11.72 24.40
N GLU A 98 -1.49 11.89 23.26
CA GLU A 98 -2.94 11.74 23.15
C GLU A 98 -3.35 10.26 23.31
N VAL A 99 -2.57 9.33 22.75
CA VAL A 99 -2.78 7.88 22.96
C VAL A 99 -2.60 7.53 24.43
N GLU A 100 -1.53 8.02 25.08
CA GLU A 100 -1.25 7.75 26.51
C GLU A 100 -2.37 8.29 27.41
N GLU A 101 -2.88 9.49 27.11
CA GLU A 101 -4.00 10.09 27.84
C GLU A 101 -5.31 9.31 27.60
N TYR A 102 -5.58 8.92 26.34
CA TYR A 102 -6.75 8.12 26.00
C TYR A 102 -6.77 6.77 26.72
N ILE A 103 -5.64 6.05 26.76
CA ILE A 103 -5.52 4.79 27.49
C ILE A 103 -5.82 5.02 28.98
N LYS A 104 -5.23 6.07 29.56
CA LYS A 104 -5.40 6.38 30.98
C LYS A 104 -6.85 6.74 31.34
N GLU A 105 -7.52 7.54 30.52
CA GLU A 105 -8.86 8.06 30.83
C GLU A 105 -9.99 7.08 30.46
N ASN A 106 -9.84 6.36 29.34
CA ASN A 106 -10.92 5.55 28.77
C ASN A 106 -10.73 4.06 29.02
N ILE A 107 -9.53 3.52 28.82
CA ILE A 107 -9.24 2.09 28.97
C ILE A 107 -8.94 1.75 30.44
N LYS A 108 -8.24 2.64 31.16
CA LYS A 108 -7.93 2.58 32.60
C LYS A 108 -7.13 1.34 33.03
N ARG A 109 -6.46 0.70 32.07
CA ARG A 109 -5.50 -0.40 32.26
C ARG A 109 -4.53 -0.42 31.09
N ASP A 110 -3.44 -1.15 31.25
CA ASP A 110 -2.47 -1.34 30.18
C ASP A 110 -3.09 -2.17 29.04
N VAL A 111 -2.79 -1.77 27.81
CA VAL A 111 -3.16 -2.46 26.56
C VAL A 111 -2.02 -3.39 26.19
N VAL A 112 -2.30 -4.68 26.07
CA VAL A 112 -1.29 -5.69 25.77
C VAL A 112 -1.30 -6.00 24.28
N ILE A 113 -0.16 -5.79 23.61
CA ILE A 113 0.00 -5.95 22.16
C ILE A 113 1.08 -6.99 21.91
N VAL A 114 0.73 -8.07 21.21
CA VAL A 114 1.69 -9.12 20.82
C VAL A 114 1.93 -9.01 19.32
N GLY A 115 3.20 -8.97 18.91
CA GLY A 115 3.56 -8.84 17.50
C GLY A 115 4.62 -9.83 17.04
N ALA A 116 4.52 -10.25 15.78
CA ALA A 116 5.45 -11.20 15.17
C ALA A 116 5.49 -11.10 13.64
N CYS A 117 6.61 -11.49 13.04
CA CYS A 117 6.61 -11.97 11.66
C CYS A 117 6.29 -13.47 11.66
N THR A 118 5.16 -13.86 11.07
CA THR A 118 4.65 -15.22 11.18
C THR A 118 5.06 -16.13 10.02
N GLY A 119 4.97 -17.45 10.24
CA GLY A 119 5.28 -18.46 9.23
C GLY A 119 6.78 -18.58 9.00
N THR A 120 7.22 -18.58 7.73
CA THR A 120 8.64 -18.72 7.38
C THR A 120 9.39 -17.39 7.23
N ASP A 121 8.71 -16.26 7.47
CA ASP A 121 9.24 -14.94 7.21
C ASP A 121 10.23 -14.48 8.29
N ALA A 122 11.48 -14.21 7.88
CA ALA A 122 12.58 -13.77 8.74
C ALA A 122 12.75 -12.24 8.81
N HIS A 123 11.94 -11.47 8.09
CA HIS A 123 12.15 -10.02 7.93
C HIS A 123 11.51 -9.23 9.08
N THR A 124 12.26 -8.95 10.15
CA THR A 124 11.75 -8.23 11.34
C THR A 124 11.74 -6.71 11.22
N VAL A 125 12.49 -6.12 10.28
CA VAL A 125 12.71 -4.65 10.25
C VAL A 125 11.40 -3.86 10.28
N GLY A 126 10.36 -4.34 9.61
CA GLY A 126 9.03 -3.72 9.60
C GLY A 126 8.32 -3.77 10.96
N ILE A 127 8.28 -4.94 11.61
CA ILE A 127 7.62 -5.06 12.92
C ILE A 127 8.44 -4.35 14.01
N ASP A 128 9.77 -4.42 13.93
CA ASP A 128 10.70 -3.74 14.83
C ASP A 128 10.54 -2.22 14.76
N ALA A 129 10.26 -1.67 13.57
CA ALA A 129 9.99 -0.25 13.37
C ALA A 129 8.71 0.23 14.09
N ILE A 130 7.74 -0.66 14.32
CA ILE A 130 6.49 -0.35 15.02
C ILE A 130 6.58 -0.68 16.50
N MET A 131 7.26 -1.76 16.88
CA MET A 131 7.28 -2.22 18.27
C MET A 131 8.39 -1.57 19.09
N ASN A 132 9.61 -1.47 18.58
CA ASN A 132 10.77 -1.12 19.40
C ASN A 132 10.76 0.34 19.85
N MET A 133 11.29 0.60 21.05
CA MET A 133 11.41 1.93 21.68
C MET A 133 11.90 3.07 20.75
N LYS A 134 12.78 2.78 19.79
CA LYS A 134 13.31 3.76 18.82
C LYS A 134 12.28 4.16 17.76
N GLY A 135 11.44 3.22 17.35
CA GLY A 135 10.51 3.36 16.22
C GLY A 135 11.19 3.68 14.89
N PHE A 136 10.48 4.41 14.02
CA PHE A 136 10.90 4.73 12.66
C PHE A 136 10.51 6.16 12.26
N ASP A 137 11.42 6.84 11.56
CA ASP A 137 11.22 8.17 10.99
C ASP A 137 10.64 9.22 11.96
N GLY A 138 11.19 9.28 13.17
CA GLY A 138 10.73 10.22 14.21
C GLY A 138 9.49 9.79 14.99
N ASN A 139 8.79 8.74 14.54
CA ASN A 139 7.70 8.12 15.28
C ASN A 139 8.27 7.03 16.19
N TYR A 140 7.99 7.10 17.48
CA TYR A 140 8.43 6.08 18.43
C TYR A 140 7.59 4.81 18.33
N GLY A 141 8.19 3.66 18.62
CA GLY A 141 7.46 2.39 18.64
C GLY A 141 6.66 2.20 19.92
N LEU A 142 5.77 1.21 19.91
CA LEU A 142 4.77 0.92 20.92
C LEU A 142 5.36 0.67 22.32
N GLU A 143 6.56 0.10 22.42
CA GLU A 143 7.28 -0.06 23.70
C GLU A 143 7.52 1.26 24.44
N ARG A 144 7.50 2.40 23.75
CA ARG A 144 7.70 3.72 24.36
C ARG A 144 6.43 4.33 24.94
N TYR A 145 5.26 3.81 24.57
CA TYR A 145 3.98 4.39 24.96
C TYR A 145 3.64 3.95 26.38
N LYS A 146 3.28 4.92 27.22
CA LYS A 146 2.77 4.62 28.57
C LYS A 146 1.39 3.97 28.47
N GLY A 147 1.19 2.88 29.21
CA GLY A 147 -0.06 2.12 29.17
C GLY A 147 -0.14 1.12 28.03
N ILE A 148 0.97 0.87 27.31
CA ILE A 148 1.07 -0.22 26.33
C ILE A 148 2.15 -1.20 26.78
N GLU A 149 1.80 -2.48 26.83
CA GLU A 149 2.72 -3.59 26.98
C GLU A 149 2.93 -4.24 25.60
N ALA A 150 4.06 -3.92 24.95
CA ALA A 150 4.39 -4.45 23.63
C ALA A 150 5.31 -5.67 23.75
N ILE A 151 4.87 -6.82 23.21
CA ILE A 151 5.59 -8.10 23.24
C ILE A 151 5.95 -8.50 21.82
N ASN A 152 7.18 -8.20 21.40
CA ASN A 152 7.71 -8.57 20.10
C ASN A 152 8.28 -10.01 20.16
N MET A 153 7.63 -10.95 19.47
CA MET A 153 8.08 -12.35 19.37
C MET A 153 9.12 -12.57 18.26
N GLY A 154 9.46 -11.53 17.50
CA GLY A 154 10.49 -11.57 16.46
C GLY A 154 9.98 -12.16 15.16
N SER A 155 10.72 -13.10 14.58
CA SER A 155 10.43 -13.66 13.26
C SER A 155 10.30 -15.16 13.24
N GLN A 156 9.74 -15.67 12.15
CA GLN A 156 9.49 -17.09 11.91
C GLN A 156 8.64 -17.74 13.00
N VAL A 157 7.66 -16.99 13.54
CA VAL A 157 6.78 -17.44 14.60
C VAL A 157 5.60 -18.20 14.00
N PRO A 158 5.36 -19.47 14.37
CA PRO A 158 4.14 -20.17 13.97
C PRO A 158 2.88 -19.47 14.48
N ASN A 159 1.78 -19.52 13.71
CA ASN A 159 0.52 -18.89 14.11
C ASN A 159 0.00 -19.44 15.45
N GLU A 160 0.19 -20.75 15.70
CA GLU A 160 -0.19 -21.42 16.94
C GLU A 160 0.57 -20.86 18.16
N GLU A 161 1.87 -20.60 18.01
CA GLU A 161 2.69 -20.03 19.08
C GLU A 161 2.30 -18.57 19.36
N LEU A 162 2.01 -17.80 18.31
CA LEU A 162 1.54 -16.43 18.43
C LEU A 162 0.19 -16.37 19.18
N ILE A 163 -0.76 -17.22 18.81
CA ILE A 163 -2.07 -17.31 19.48
C ILE A 163 -1.90 -17.77 20.92
N ALA A 164 -1.09 -18.81 21.16
CA ALA A 164 -0.84 -19.30 22.52
C ALA A 164 -0.25 -18.21 23.41
N LYS A 165 0.68 -17.41 22.88
CA LYS A 165 1.23 -16.27 23.61
C LYS A 165 0.19 -15.19 23.87
N ALA A 166 -0.63 -14.86 22.88
CA ALA A 166 -1.73 -13.91 23.03
C ALA A 166 -2.72 -14.33 24.12
N ILE A 167 -3.04 -15.62 24.23
CA ILE A 167 -3.90 -16.17 25.30
C ILE A 167 -3.20 -16.06 26.66
N GLU A 168 -1.93 -16.48 26.75
CA GLU A 168 -1.13 -16.47 27.98
C GLU A 168 -1.10 -15.07 28.61
N VAL A 169 -0.84 -14.05 27.79
CA VAL A 169 -0.71 -12.66 28.25
C VAL A 169 -2.03 -11.89 28.23
N LYS A 170 -3.12 -12.52 27.79
CA LYS A 170 -4.43 -11.87 27.58
C LYS A 170 -4.29 -10.62 26.72
N ALA A 171 -3.66 -10.78 25.57
CA ALA A 171 -3.46 -9.71 24.59
C ALA A 171 -4.80 -9.05 24.25
N ASP A 172 -4.76 -7.76 23.96
CA ASP A 172 -5.86 -7.00 23.37
C ASP A 172 -5.71 -6.93 21.84
N VAL A 173 -4.46 -6.98 21.36
CA VAL A 173 -4.12 -6.82 19.94
C VAL A 173 -3.08 -7.84 19.51
N ILE A 174 -3.25 -8.42 18.32
CA ILE A 174 -2.24 -9.18 17.60
C ILE A 174 -1.79 -8.38 16.36
N LEU A 175 -0.49 -8.10 16.27
CA LEU A 175 0.16 -7.45 15.14
C LEU A 175 0.96 -8.45 14.32
N VAL A 176 0.67 -8.59 13.03
CA VAL A 176 1.37 -9.52 12.16
C VAL A 176 2.08 -8.82 11.02
N SER A 177 3.37 -9.08 10.88
CA SER A 177 4.17 -8.58 9.75
C SER A 177 4.40 -9.69 8.72
N GLN A 178 4.15 -9.38 7.45
CA GLN A 178 4.38 -10.28 6.31
C GLN A 178 5.05 -9.53 5.15
N VAL A 179 6.24 -9.96 4.79
CA VAL A 179 7.06 -9.40 3.72
C VAL A 179 7.13 -10.33 2.52
N VAL A 180 7.25 -11.64 2.76
CA VAL A 180 7.39 -12.64 1.70
C VAL A 180 6.05 -12.92 1.02
N THR A 181 5.91 -12.47 -0.22
CA THR A 181 4.66 -12.63 -1.00
C THR A 181 4.71 -13.72 -2.06
N GLN A 182 5.82 -14.44 -2.20
CA GLN A 182 5.99 -15.46 -3.24
C GLN A 182 4.89 -16.52 -3.17
N LYS A 183 4.29 -16.85 -4.32
CA LYS A 183 3.20 -17.82 -4.45
C LYS A 183 2.02 -17.57 -3.50
N ASN A 184 1.77 -16.31 -3.13
CA ASN A 184 0.70 -15.90 -2.22
C ASN A 184 0.80 -16.53 -0.82
N ILE A 185 2.02 -16.85 -0.34
CA ILE A 185 2.19 -17.47 0.97
C ILE A 185 1.70 -16.58 2.12
N HIS A 186 1.94 -15.27 2.04
CA HIS A 186 1.36 -14.28 2.96
C HIS A 186 -0.16 -14.38 3.08
N ILE A 187 -0.90 -14.50 1.99
CA ILE A 187 -2.37 -14.63 2.01
C ILE A 187 -2.78 -15.91 2.75
N ALA A 188 -2.21 -17.05 2.36
CA ALA A 188 -2.52 -18.33 2.99
C ALA A 188 -2.21 -18.31 4.50
N ASN A 189 -1.07 -17.73 4.90
CA ASN A 189 -0.66 -17.65 6.29
C ASN A 189 -1.55 -16.69 7.12
N LEU A 190 -1.95 -15.55 6.55
CA LEU A 190 -2.84 -14.59 7.20
C LEU A 190 -4.25 -15.17 7.34
N THR A 191 -4.79 -15.81 6.30
CA THR A 191 -6.07 -16.53 6.37
C THR A 191 -6.04 -17.62 7.44
N GLN A 192 -4.98 -18.42 7.47
CA GLN A 192 -4.82 -19.47 8.49
C GLN A 192 -4.85 -18.89 9.91
N LEU A 193 -4.22 -17.73 10.15
CA LEU A 193 -4.24 -17.10 11.47
C LEU A 193 -5.65 -16.68 11.86
N VAL A 194 -6.41 -16.07 10.96
CA VAL A 194 -7.79 -15.65 11.21
C VAL A 194 -8.67 -16.87 11.54
N GLU A 195 -8.59 -17.92 10.74
CA GLU A 195 -9.32 -19.18 10.98
C GLU A 195 -8.99 -19.80 12.34
N MET A 196 -7.72 -19.78 12.75
CA MET A 196 -7.30 -20.30 14.06
C MET A 196 -7.82 -19.43 15.22
N VAL A 197 -7.77 -18.10 15.09
CA VAL A 197 -8.29 -17.18 16.11
C VAL A 197 -9.81 -17.31 16.25
N GLU A 198 -10.53 -17.55 15.14
CA GLU A 198 -11.96 -17.86 15.15
C GLU A 198 -12.24 -19.21 15.82
N ALA A 199 -11.47 -20.25 15.51
CA ALA A 199 -11.62 -21.58 16.09
C ALA A 199 -11.43 -21.59 17.62
N GLU A 200 -10.53 -20.75 18.14
CA GLU A 200 -10.32 -20.56 19.59
C GLU A 200 -11.37 -19.62 20.23
N GLY A 201 -12.31 -19.05 19.46
CA GLY A 201 -13.35 -18.14 19.96
C GLY A 201 -12.80 -16.82 20.50
N LEU A 202 -11.72 -16.33 19.89
CA LEU A 202 -11.00 -15.12 20.28
C LEU A 202 -11.22 -13.95 19.32
N ARG A 203 -11.79 -14.18 18.13
CA ARG A 203 -11.94 -13.15 17.09
C ARG A 203 -12.67 -11.89 17.55
N ASP A 204 -13.72 -12.05 18.37
CA ASP A 204 -14.51 -10.92 18.92
C ASP A 204 -13.86 -10.23 20.13
N LYS A 205 -12.75 -10.79 20.64
CA LYS A 205 -12.06 -10.32 21.86
C LYS A 205 -10.72 -9.66 21.58
N LEU A 206 -10.23 -9.78 20.34
CA LEU A 206 -8.92 -9.33 19.91
C LEU A 206 -9.06 -8.42 18.70
N ILE A 207 -8.21 -7.40 18.66
CA ILE A 207 -7.96 -6.63 17.44
C ILE A 207 -6.84 -7.32 16.66
N LEU A 208 -7.10 -7.64 15.40
CA LEU A 208 -6.15 -8.24 14.46
C LEU A 208 -5.71 -7.20 13.44
N VAL A 209 -4.41 -6.90 13.44
CA VAL A 209 -3.81 -6.00 12.44
C VAL A 209 -2.70 -6.75 11.73
N CYS A 210 -2.69 -6.68 10.40
CA CYS A 210 -1.56 -7.14 9.61
C CYS A 210 -0.86 -5.96 8.93
N GLY A 211 0.37 -6.18 8.47
CA GLY A 211 1.13 -5.14 7.79
C GLY A 211 2.27 -5.72 6.99
N GLY A 212 2.66 -5.02 5.93
CA GLY A 212 3.72 -5.47 5.05
C GLY A 212 3.84 -4.64 3.78
N PRO A 213 4.96 -4.70 3.04
CA PRO A 213 5.19 -3.86 1.85
C PRO A 213 4.18 -4.07 0.71
N ARG A 214 3.40 -5.15 0.77
CA ARG A 214 2.43 -5.55 -0.26
C ARG A 214 1.03 -5.81 0.32
N ILE A 215 0.81 -5.40 1.57
CA ILE A 215 -0.50 -5.48 2.22
C ILE A 215 -1.14 -4.10 2.11
N SER A 216 -2.35 -4.07 1.54
CA SER A 216 -3.21 -2.89 1.58
C SER A 216 -4.27 -3.09 2.65
N HIS A 217 -4.80 -1.98 3.15
CA HIS A 217 -5.94 -2.00 4.07
C HIS A 217 -7.14 -2.79 3.52
N GLU A 218 -7.43 -2.63 2.22
CA GLU A 218 -8.50 -3.36 1.52
C GLU A 218 -8.27 -4.88 1.57
N LEU A 219 -7.04 -5.34 1.28
CA LEU A 219 -6.70 -6.75 1.34
C LEU A 219 -6.82 -7.30 2.76
N ALA A 220 -6.40 -6.55 3.77
CA ALA A 220 -6.50 -6.97 5.15
C ALA A 220 -7.97 -7.15 5.59
N GLN A 221 -8.84 -6.21 5.24
CA GLN A 221 -10.27 -6.30 5.51
C GLN A 221 -10.92 -7.50 4.80
N GLU A 222 -10.57 -7.75 3.54
CA GLU A 222 -11.05 -8.93 2.80
C GLU A 222 -10.65 -10.25 3.47
N LEU A 223 -9.48 -10.29 4.12
CA LEU A 223 -8.98 -11.47 4.84
C LEU A 223 -9.54 -11.61 6.26
N GLY A 224 -10.33 -10.64 6.74
CA GLY A 224 -10.96 -10.67 8.07
C GLY A 224 -10.16 -9.99 9.17
N TYR A 225 -9.15 -9.18 8.83
CA TYR A 225 -8.43 -8.32 9.78
C TYR A 225 -9.18 -7.01 10.02
N ASP A 226 -8.91 -6.37 11.16
CA ASP A 226 -9.49 -5.08 11.52
C ASP A 226 -8.74 -3.92 10.83
N ALA A 227 -7.43 -4.09 10.56
CA ALA A 227 -6.61 -3.13 9.82
C ALA A 227 -5.41 -3.79 9.10
N GLY A 228 -4.85 -3.06 8.13
CA GLY A 228 -3.81 -3.47 7.18
C GLY A 228 -2.93 -2.33 6.72
#